data_AF-A0A327ZX68-F1
#
_entry.id   AF-A0A327ZX68-F1
#
_cell.length_a   1.000
_cell.length_b   1.000
_cell.length_c   1.000
_cell.angle_alpha   90.00
_cell.angle_beta   90.00
_cell.angle_gamma   90.00
#
_symmetry.space_group_name_H-M   'P 1'
#
loop_
_entity.id
_entity.type
_entity.pdbx_description
1 polymer ?
#
loop_
_entity_poly.entity_id
_entity_poly.type
_entity_poly.pdbx_seq_one_letter_code
_entity_poly.pdbx_strand_id
1 'polypeptide(L)'
;MAFSLFSSIFSIFIKLHNAQPELPEADKITKKITSHALRHTHISLLAQENVPLKAIMERVGHHDPATTTVIYTHITQNMQDKTRDLLENILA
;
A
#
# COMPACT_ATOMS: atom_id res chain seq x y z
N MET A 1 -19.86 -2.31 -18.83
CA MET A 1 -19.14 -3.42 -19.53
C MET A 1 -17.64 -3.42 -19.26
N ALA A 2 -16.94 -2.27 -19.22
CA ALA A 2 -15.50 -2.21 -18.92
C ALA A 2 -15.12 -2.58 -17.46
N PHE A 3 -15.95 -2.21 -16.48
CA PHE A 3 -15.67 -2.45 -15.06
C PHE A 3 -15.69 -3.94 -14.65
N SER A 4 -16.58 -4.74 -15.24
CA SER A 4 -16.67 -6.18 -14.95
C SER A 4 -15.49 -6.98 -15.51
N LEU A 5 -15.01 -6.61 -16.70
CA LEU A 5 -13.80 -7.20 -17.28
C LEU A 5 -12.56 -6.91 -16.43
N PHE A 6 -12.41 -5.67 -15.95
CA PHE A 6 -11.30 -5.30 -15.06
C PHE A 6 -11.31 -6.10 -13.76
N SER A 7 -12.46 -6.21 -13.09
CA SER A 7 -12.60 -6.99 -11.85
C SER A 7 -12.27 -8.47 -12.05
N SER A 8 -12.65 -9.03 -13.20
CA SER A 8 -12.43 -10.44 -13.51
C SER A 8 -10.95 -10.73 -13.79
N ILE A 9 -10.30 -9.89 -14.60
CA ILE A 9 -8.86 -9.99 -14.89
C ILE A 9 -8.03 -9.78 -13.61
N PHE A 10 -8.39 -8.80 -12.79
CA PHE A 10 -7.71 -8.52 -11.52
C PHE A 10 -7.83 -9.69 -10.52
N SER A 11 -8.99 -10.32 -10.46
CA SER A 11 -9.20 -11.51 -9.63
C SER A 11 -8.35 -12.71 -10.11
N ILE A 12 -8.21 -12.88 -11.42
CA ILE A 12 -7.34 -13.91 -12.02
C ILE A 12 -5.87 -13.61 -11.66
N PHE A 13 -5.43 -12.36 -11.79
CA PHE A 13 -4.08 -11.94 -11.40
C PHE A 13 -3.77 -12.28 -9.94
N ILE A 14 -4.66 -11.94 -9.00
CA ILE A 14 -4.46 -12.25 -7.58
C ILE A 14 -4.37 -13.77 -7.35
N LYS A 15 -5.20 -14.56 -8.03
CA LYS A 15 -5.17 -16.03 -7.91
C LYS A 15 -3.86 -16.61 -8.44
N LEU A 16 -3.41 -16.18 -9.61
CA LEU A 16 -2.15 -16.62 -10.22
C LEU A 16 -0.95 -16.22 -9.38
N HIS A 17 -0.93 -14.97 -8.90
CA HIS A 17 0.14 -14.50 -8.04
C HIS A 17 0.23 -15.33 -6.77
N ASN A 18 -0.88 -15.56 -6.06
CA ASN A 18 -0.86 -16.35 -4.82
C ASN A 18 -0.51 -17.83 -5.03
N ALA A 19 -0.75 -18.39 -6.22
CA ALA A 19 -0.44 -19.79 -6.50
C ALA A 19 1.08 -20.05 -6.59
N GLN A 20 1.88 -19.03 -6.93
CA GLN A 20 3.35 -19.09 -7.05
C GLN A 20 3.89 -20.44 -7.63
N PRO A 21 3.34 -20.99 -8.73
CA PRO A 21 3.56 -22.39 -9.08
C PRO A 21 5.01 -22.68 -9.55
N GLU A 22 5.71 -21.69 -10.10
CA GLU A 22 7.04 -21.87 -10.72
C GLU A 22 8.15 -20.99 -10.11
N LEU A 23 7.87 -20.29 -9.00
CA LEU A 23 8.88 -19.40 -8.39
C LEU A 23 9.84 -20.19 -7.48
N PRO A 24 11.16 -19.89 -7.51
CA PRO A 24 12.10 -20.40 -6.52
C PRO A 24 11.63 -20.05 -5.11
N GLU A 25 11.90 -20.91 -4.13
CA GLU A 25 11.45 -20.68 -2.74
C GLU A 25 11.94 -19.34 -2.16
N ALA A 26 13.14 -18.90 -2.55
CA ALA A 26 13.72 -17.62 -2.15
C ALA A 26 12.91 -16.39 -2.65
N ASP A 27 12.19 -16.54 -3.76
CA ASP A 27 11.44 -15.45 -4.39
C ASP A 27 9.93 -15.51 -4.08
N LYS A 28 9.50 -16.52 -3.31
CA LYS A 28 8.08 -16.68 -2.97
C LYS A 28 7.65 -15.67 -1.92
N ILE A 29 6.56 -14.97 -2.21
CA ILE A 29 5.91 -14.11 -1.21
C ILE A 29 5.08 -15.01 -0.28
N THR A 30 5.51 -15.13 0.98
CA THR A 30 4.84 -15.95 2.00
C THR A 30 3.49 -15.38 2.44
N LYS A 31 3.28 -14.07 2.26
CA LYS A 31 2.04 -13.39 2.60
C LYS A 31 1.05 -13.47 1.44
N LYS A 32 -0.17 -13.93 1.74
CA LYS A 32 -1.26 -13.97 0.76
C LYS A 32 -1.63 -12.54 0.33
N ILE A 33 -1.54 -12.28 -0.97
CA ILE A 33 -1.98 -11.02 -1.57
C ILE A 33 -3.49 -11.02 -1.70
N THR A 34 -4.12 -9.94 -1.26
CA THR A 34 -5.55 -9.66 -1.43
C THR A 34 -5.74 -8.29 -2.07
N SER A 35 -6.93 -8.03 -2.61
CA SER A 35 -7.28 -6.70 -3.12
C SER A 35 -7.15 -5.63 -2.03
N HIS A 36 -7.50 -5.99 -0.79
CA HIS A 36 -7.37 -5.14 0.37
C HIS A 36 -5.88 -4.87 0.71
N ALA A 37 -5.02 -5.89 0.66
CA ALA A 37 -3.58 -5.70 0.87
C ALA A 37 -2.95 -4.78 -0.19
N LEU A 38 -3.33 -4.92 -1.47
CA LEU A 38 -2.87 -4.01 -2.53
C LEU A 38 -3.37 -2.58 -2.34
N ARG A 39 -4.61 -2.41 -1.85
CA ARG A 39 -5.13 -1.08 -1.47
C ARG A 39 -4.27 -0.45 -0.37
N HIS A 40 -3.84 -1.22 0.63
CA HIS A 40 -2.96 -0.73 1.69
C HIS A 40 -1.61 -0.32 1.12
N THR A 41 -0.99 -1.15 0.28
CA THR A 41 0.27 -0.81 -0.40
C THR A 41 0.14 0.47 -1.20
N HIS A 42 -0.96 0.66 -1.93
CA HIS A 42 -1.19 1.89 -2.69
C HIS A 42 -1.28 3.12 -1.79
N ILE A 43 -2.01 3.03 -0.67
CA ILE A 43 -2.12 4.12 0.32
C ILE A 43 -0.74 4.44 0.92
N SER A 44 0.02 3.41 1.32
CA SER A 44 1.35 3.59 1.91
C SER A 44 2.31 4.30 0.96
N LEU A 45 2.31 3.94 -0.33
CA LEU A 45 3.14 4.60 -1.35
C LEU A 45 2.75 6.07 -1.51
N LEU A 46 1.47 6.38 -1.62
CA LEU A 46 1.00 7.77 -1.74
C LEU A 46 1.35 8.60 -0.50
N ALA A 47 1.27 8.00 0.70
CA ALA A 47 1.65 8.65 1.94
C ALA A 47 3.16 8.94 2.00
N GLN A 48 4.01 8.01 1.53
CA GLN A 48 5.46 8.21 1.44
C GLN A 48 5.85 9.36 0.50
N GLU A 49 5.09 9.52 -0.58
CA GLU A 49 5.24 10.64 -1.53
C GLU A 49 4.60 11.95 -1.04
N ASN A 50 4.24 12.06 0.24
CA ASN A 50 3.63 13.24 0.87
C ASN A 50 2.30 13.68 0.22
N VAL A 51 1.58 12.78 -0.45
CA VAL A 51 0.26 13.12 -1.01
C VAL A 51 -0.71 13.42 0.14
N PRO A 52 -1.50 14.51 0.09
CA PRO A 52 -2.43 14.86 1.16
C PRO A 52 -3.47 13.76 1.42
N LEU A 53 -3.74 13.46 2.69
CA LEU A 53 -4.69 12.41 3.10
C LEU A 53 -6.05 12.52 2.40
N LYS A 54 -6.57 13.74 2.26
CA LYS A 54 -7.85 13.99 1.56
C LYS A 54 -7.81 13.54 0.10
N ALA A 55 -6.73 13.84 -0.62
CA ALA A 55 -6.56 13.42 -2.01
C ALA A 55 -6.42 11.90 -2.12
N ILE A 56 -5.74 11.26 -1.17
CA ILE A 56 -5.66 9.79 -1.09
C ILE A 56 -7.07 9.19 -0.89
N MET A 57 -7.86 9.71 0.05
CA MET A 57 -9.22 9.23 0.32
C MET A 57 -10.15 9.39 -0.88
N GLU A 58 -10.08 10.52 -1.60
CA GLU A 58 -10.82 10.73 -2.84
C GLU A 58 -10.42 9.72 -3.93
N ARG A 59 -9.12 9.39 -4.02
CA ARG A 59 -8.56 8.43 -4.99
C ARG A 59 -8.96 6.98 -4.70
N VAL A 60 -8.85 6.52 -3.45
CA VAL A 60 -9.15 5.12 -3.07
C VAL A 60 -10.61 4.89 -2.70
N GLY A 61 -11.38 5.97 -2.58
CA GLY A 61 -12.77 5.99 -2.16
C GLY A 61 -12.94 5.81 -0.64
N HIS A 62 -14.13 6.14 -0.16
CA HIS A 62 -14.46 6.22 1.27
C HIS A 62 -14.98 4.90 1.86
N HIS A 63 -14.72 3.76 1.22
CA HIS A 63 -15.22 2.47 1.69
C HIS A 63 -14.57 2.05 3.02
N ASP A 64 -13.34 2.49 3.28
CA ASP A 64 -12.63 2.24 4.52
C ASP A 64 -11.71 3.42 4.90
N PRO A 65 -12.29 4.52 5.43
CA PRO A 65 -11.56 5.72 5.77
C PRO A 65 -10.70 5.52 7.03
N ALA A 66 -11.16 4.70 7.98
CA ALA A 66 -10.44 4.44 9.24
C ALA A 66 -9.08 3.79 8.97
N THR A 67 -9.06 2.73 8.16
CA THR A 67 -7.81 2.07 7.79
C THR A 67 -6.89 2.98 6.98
N THR A 68 -7.46 3.80 6.08
CA THR A 68 -6.68 4.77 5.30
C THR A 68 -5.97 5.78 6.20
N THR A 69 -6.68 6.31 7.20
CA THR A 69 -6.11 7.24 8.20
C THR A 69 -5.03 6.56 9.03
N VAL A 70 -5.26 5.34 9.53
CA VAL A 70 -4.28 4.62 10.35
C VAL A 70 -2.97 4.39 9.58
N ILE A 71 -3.06 3.93 8.34
CA ILE A 71 -1.88 3.72 7.48
C ILE A 71 -1.16 5.04 7.27
N TYR A 72 -1.89 6.10 6.89
CA TYR A 72 -1.31 7.40 6.64
C TYR A 72 -0.54 7.93 7.86
N THR A 73 -1.19 7.95 9.02
CA THR A 73 -0.58 8.40 10.29
C THR A 73 0.68 7.62 10.61
N HIS A 74 0.66 6.29 10.45
CA HIS A 74 1.83 5.45 10.71
C HIS A 74 3.02 5.81 9.80
N ILE A 75 2.76 6.00 8.50
CA ILE A 75 3.81 6.37 7.54
C ILE A 75 4.36 7.77 7.84
N THR A 76 3.49 8.74 8.10
CA THR A 76 3.93 10.11 8.41
C THR A 76 4.73 10.19 9.70
N GLN A 77 4.37 9.40 10.73
CA GLN A 77 5.15 9.35 11.97
C GLN A 77 6.57 8.81 11.71
N ASN A 78 6.69 7.73 10.94
CA ASN A 78 8.00 7.18 10.57
C ASN A 78 8.85 8.19 9.76
N MET A 79 8.22 8.99 8.89
CA MET A 79 8.91 10.07 8.17
C MET A 79 9.39 11.19 9.11
N GLN A 80 8.59 11.55 10.11
CA GLN A 80 8.97 12.53 11.13
C GLN A 80 10.14 12.02 11.97
N ASP A 81 10.10 10.76 12.42
CA ASP A 81 11.16 10.15 13.22
C ASP A 81 12.48 10.12 12.45
N LYS A 82 12.44 9.69 11.18
CA LYS A 82 13.61 9.74 10.29
C LYS A 82 14.16 11.16 10.09
N THR A 83 13.26 12.14 9.96
CA THR A 83 13.67 13.54 9.81
C THR A 83 14.36 14.05 11.07
N ARG A 84 13.83 13.71 12.26
CA ARG A 84 14.45 14.04 13.54
C ARG A 84 15.86 13.44 13.65
N ASP A 85 16.00 12.15 13.37
CA ASP A 85 17.29 11.46 13.48
C ASP A 85 18.33 12.05 12.49
N LEU A 86 17.90 12.45 11.29
CA LEU A 86 18.75 13.17 10.33
C LEU A 86 19.19 14.54 10.84
N LEU A 87 18.27 15.30 11.44
CA LEU A 87 18.58 16.61 12.02
C LEU A 87 19.56 16.51 13.19
N GLU A 88 19.37 15.53 14.08
CA GLU A 88 20.29 15.27 15.20
C GLU A 88 21.71 14.97 14.70
N ASN A 89 21.84 14.18 13.63
CA ASN A 89 23.15 13.88 13.04
C ASN A 89 23.81 15.07 12.32
N ILE A 90 23.04 16.05 11.84
CA ILE A 90 23.58 17.27 11.20
C ILE A 90 24.03 18.29 12.26
N LEU A 91 23.36 18.31 13.41
CA LEU A 91 23.59 19.29 14.48
C LEU A 91 24.58 18.81 15.55
N ALA A 92 24.96 17.52 15.53
CA ALA A 92 26.01 16.92 16.36
C ALA A 92 27.40 17.13 15.76
#